data_AF-A0A833GIS4-F1
#
_entry.id   AF-A0A833GIS4-F1
#
_cell.length_a   1.000
_cell.length_b   1.000
_cell.length_c   1.000
_cell.angle_alpha   90.00
_cell.angle_beta   90.00
_cell.angle_gamma   90.00
#
_symmetry.space_group_name_H-M   'P 1'
#
loop_
_entity.id
_entity.type
_entity.pdbx_description
1 polymer ?
#
loop_
_entity_poly.entity_id
_entity_poly.type
_entity_poly.pdbx_seq_one_letter_code
_entity_poly.pdbx_strand_id
1 'polypeptide(L)'
;MRLPLVFLLLAMSGAAAAASAPTPLACGKVLSLAVPAAGVTLELVSTAPGPSWLGVRELGQDLEVDTSAAVQAAAPLPPRLGRWWLQLQPGEAVRLRRARPSPAAGTMRLQLDCDAAVDPARDWLLRATPFLQRTRKALP
;
A
#
# COMPACT_ATOMS: atom_id res chain seq x y z
N MET A 1 44.73 -34.95 33.87
CA MET A 1 43.34 -34.45 33.84
C MET A 1 43.27 -33.33 32.81
N ARG A 2 42.57 -33.54 31.69
CA ARG A 2 42.48 -32.59 30.55
C ARG A 2 41.03 -32.14 30.43
N LEU A 3 40.73 -30.87 30.75
CA LEU A 3 39.45 -30.24 30.42
C LEU A 3 39.60 -29.53 29.05
N PRO A 4 38.77 -29.86 28.04
CA PRO A 4 38.80 -29.12 26.78
C PRO A 4 37.96 -27.85 26.90
N LEU A 5 38.59 -26.74 26.52
CA LEU A 5 38.01 -25.42 26.30
C LEU A 5 36.93 -25.53 25.21
N VAL A 6 35.66 -25.35 25.56
CA VAL A 6 34.56 -25.29 24.58
C VAL A 6 34.54 -23.88 23.99
N PHE A 7 35.00 -23.78 22.75
CA PHE A 7 34.99 -22.57 21.92
C PHE A 7 33.54 -22.13 21.67
N LEU A 8 33.19 -20.95 22.20
CA LEU A 8 31.91 -20.29 22.01
C LEU A 8 31.85 -19.74 20.56
N LEU A 9 31.19 -20.47 19.65
CA LEU A 9 30.90 -19.99 18.30
C LEU A 9 29.78 -18.94 18.36
N LEU A 10 30.17 -17.66 18.27
CA LEU A 10 29.25 -16.55 17.96
C LEU A 10 28.68 -16.78 16.55
N ALA A 11 27.46 -17.31 16.48
CA ALA A 11 26.66 -17.24 15.26
C ALA A 11 26.17 -15.79 15.09
N MET A 12 26.86 -15.01 14.26
CA MET A 12 26.29 -13.79 13.69
C MET A 12 25.17 -14.21 12.73
N SER A 13 23.94 -14.33 13.24
CA SER A 13 22.75 -14.45 12.42
C SER A 13 22.48 -13.12 11.73
N GLY A 14 23.10 -12.91 10.57
CA GLY A 14 22.67 -11.90 9.62
C GLY A 14 21.23 -12.20 9.22
N ALA A 15 20.28 -11.41 9.73
CA ALA A 15 18.90 -11.45 9.29
C ALA A 15 18.85 -10.98 7.83
N ALA A 16 18.99 -11.92 6.90
CA ALA A 16 18.65 -11.69 5.51
C ALA A 16 17.15 -11.37 5.48
N ALA A 17 16.82 -10.10 5.22
CA ALA A 17 15.46 -9.66 5.03
C ALA A 17 14.85 -10.52 3.92
N ALA A 18 13.93 -11.41 4.28
CA ALA A 18 13.20 -12.22 3.33
C ALA A 18 12.44 -11.26 2.40
N ALA A 19 12.90 -11.14 1.15
CA ALA A 19 12.15 -10.45 0.12
C ALA A 19 10.83 -11.19 -0.04
N SER A 20 9.73 -10.58 0.41
CA SER A 20 8.40 -11.15 0.25
C SER A 20 8.11 -11.34 -1.24
N ALA A 21 7.63 -12.53 -1.61
CA ALA A 21 7.23 -12.81 -2.98
C ALA A 21 6.15 -11.80 -3.43
N PRO A 22 6.14 -11.40 -4.72
CA PRO A 22 5.15 -10.46 -5.22
C PRO A 22 3.74 -11.00 -5.04
N THR A 23 2.83 -10.15 -4.56
CA THR A 23 1.42 -10.53 -4.35
C THR A 23 0.62 -10.25 -5.63
N PRO A 24 0.01 -11.28 -6.26
CA PRO A 24 -0.77 -11.07 -7.48
C PRO A 24 -2.10 -10.37 -7.17
N LEU A 25 -2.45 -9.39 -8.00
CA LEU A 25 -3.73 -8.68 -7.99
C LEU A 25 -4.56 -9.07 -9.20
N ALA A 26 -5.71 -9.71 -8.94
CA ALA A 26 -6.67 -10.10 -9.96
C ALA A 26 -7.87 -9.15 -10.00
N CYS A 27 -8.46 -8.99 -11.18
CA CYS A 27 -9.64 -8.16 -11.40
C CYS A 27 -10.80 -8.52 -10.46
N GLY A 28 -11.48 -7.51 -9.92
CA GLY A 28 -12.64 -7.68 -9.03
C GLY A 28 -12.31 -8.24 -7.65
N LYS A 29 -11.04 -8.58 -7.37
CA LYS A 29 -10.63 -9.07 -6.06
C LYS A 29 -10.34 -7.89 -5.15
N VAL A 30 -10.92 -7.95 -3.96
CA VAL A 30 -10.58 -7.06 -2.85
C VAL A 30 -9.66 -7.80 -1.89
N LEU A 31 -8.50 -7.22 -1.61
CA LEU A 31 -7.57 -7.70 -0.58
C LEU A 31 -7.59 -6.74 0.60
N SER A 32 -7.74 -7.26 1.81
CA SER A 32 -7.57 -6.51 3.04
C SER A 32 -6.35 -7.06 3.76
N LEU A 33 -5.35 -6.21 3.97
CA LEU A 33 -4.04 -6.60 4.49
C LEU A 33 -3.65 -5.65 5.63
N ALA A 34 -2.76 -6.11 6.51
CA ALA A 34 -2.06 -5.21 7.40
C ALA A 34 -1.09 -4.34 6.59
N VAL A 35 -0.97 -3.06 6.96
CA VAL A 35 0.07 -2.19 6.40
C VAL A 35 1.44 -2.80 6.72
N PRO A 36 2.39 -2.84 5.76
CA PRO A 36 3.71 -3.43 5.99
C PRO A 36 4.40 -2.87 7.24
N ALA A 37 5.17 -3.74 7.90
CA ALA A 37 6.04 -3.33 8.98
C ALA A 37 7.08 -2.30 8.48
N ALA A 38 7.63 -1.49 9.40
CA ALA A 38 8.67 -0.54 9.03
C ALA A 38 9.88 -1.27 8.41
N GLY A 39 10.39 -0.76 7.29
CA GLY A 39 11.48 -1.39 6.53
C GLY A 39 11.05 -2.55 5.63
N VAL A 40 9.76 -2.94 5.62
CA VAL A 40 9.22 -3.96 4.71
C VAL A 40 8.48 -3.27 3.56
N THR A 41 8.77 -3.71 2.34
CA THR A 41 8.08 -3.29 1.13
C THR A 41 7.20 -4.43 0.65
N LEU A 42 5.91 -4.16 0.47
CA LEU A 42 5.01 -5.08 -0.20
C LEU A 42 5.02 -4.77 -1.70
N GLU A 43 5.34 -5.77 -2.51
CA GLU A 43 5.22 -5.68 -3.96
C GLU A 43 3.92 -6.34 -4.44
N LEU A 44 3.17 -5.62 -5.25
CA LEU A 44 1.92 -6.04 -5.86
C LEU A 44 2.11 -6.08 -7.36
N VAL A 45 1.63 -7.13 -8.03
CA VAL A 45 1.74 -7.25 -9.50
C VAL A 45 0.35 -7.41 -10.10
N SER A 46 0.01 -6.57 -11.08
CA SER A 46 -1.25 -6.69 -11.80
C SER A 46 -1.25 -7.94 -12.68
N THR A 47 -2.22 -8.83 -12.49
CA THR A 47 -2.47 -9.97 -13.38
C THR A 47 -3.66 -9.72 -14.30
N ALA A 48 -4.06 -8.45 -14.49
CA ALA A 48 -5.13 -8.08 -15.39
C ALA A 48 -4.73 -8.33 -16.86
N PRO A 49 -5.67 -8.75 -17.72
CA PRO A 49 -5.40 -8.95 -19.15
C PRO A 49 -5.27 -7.63 -19.93
N GLY A 50 -5.61 -6.49 -19.31
CA GLY A 50 -5.56 -5.16 -19.94
C GLY A 50 -5.38 -4.04 -18.89
N PRO A 51 -5.44 -2.77 -19.33
CA PRO A 51 -5.36 -1.62 -18.43
C PRO A 51 -6.39 -1.71 -17.30
N SER A 52 -5.97 -1.36 -16.10
CA SER A 52 -6.78 -1.53 -14.88
C SER A 52 -6.54 -0.40 -13.89
N TRP A 53 -7.48 -0.22 -12.97
CA TRP A 53 -7.42 0.77 -11.90
C TRP A 53 -7.19 0.08 -10.57
N LEU A 54 -6.05 0.37 -9.94
CA LEU A 54 -5.77 -0.06 -8.58
C LEU A 54 -6.21 1.04 -7.61
N GLY A 55 -7.22 0.73 -6.80
CA GLY A 55 -7.58 1.51 -5.62
C GLY A 55 -6.81 1.02 -4.40
N VAL A 56 -6.02 1.91 -3.79
CA VAL A 56 -5.35 1.67 -2.50
C VAL A 56 -6.02 2.56 -1.46
N ARG A 57 -6.56 1.96 -0.41
CA ARG A 57 -7.12 2.67 0.74
C ARG A 57 -6.43 2.22 2.00
N GLU A 58 -5.96 3.18 2.77
CA GLU A 58 -5.22 2.96 3.99
C GLU A 58 -6.02 3.52 5.19
N LEU A 59 -5.89 2.87 6.35
CA LEU A 59 -6.45 3.28 7.63
C LEU A 59 -5.44 3.08 8.78
N GLY A 60 -5.05 4.19 9.41
CA GLY A 60 -4.29 4.22 10.66
C GLY A 60 -2.78 4.52 10.55
N GLN A 61 -2.19 4.60 9.35
CA GLN A 61 -0.76 4.73 9.04
C GLN A 61 -0.42 5.59 7.82
N ASP A 62 0.80 6.09 7.77
CA ASP A 62 1.26 6.83 6.58
C ASP A 62 1.85 5.86 5.56
N LEU A 63 1.26 5.77 4.36
CA LEU A 63 1.69 4.85 3.30
C LEU A 63 2.32 5.63 2.15
N GLU A 64 3.47 5.14 1.70
CA GLU A 64 4.12 5.57 0.49
C GLU A 64 3.87 4.54 -0.61
N VAL A 65 3.52 5.05 -1.79
CA VAL A 65 3.19 4.28 -2.97
C VAL A 65 4.26 4.58 -4.02
N ASP A 66 5.15 3.62 -4.23
CA ASP A 66 6.23 3.68 -5.22
C ASP A 66 5.82 2.85 -6.45
N THR A 67 5.74 3.49 -7.60
CA THR A 67 5.29 2.85 -8.84
C THR A 67 5.80 3.61 -10.06
N SER A 68 6.06 2.86 -11.14
CA SER A 68 6.22 3.41 -12.49
C SER A 68 4.90 3.88 -13.10
N ALA A 69 3.78 3.46 -12.51
CA ALA A 69 2.45 3.76 -13.01
C ALA A 69 2.14 5.24 -12.87
N ALA A 70 1.39 5.78 -13.84
CA ALA A 70 0.89 7.14 -13.73
C ALA A 70 -0.07 7.25 -12.53
N VAL A 71 0.35 7.93 -11.47
CA VAL A 71 -0.53 8.30 -10.35
C VAL A 71 -1.50 9.35 -10.86
N GLN A 72 -2.74 8.93 -11.11
CA GLN A 72 -3.74 9.82 -11.71
C GLN A 72 -4.53 10.62 -10.66
N ALA A 73 -4.73 10.05 -9.47
CA ALA A 73 -5.40 10.76 -8.38
C ALA A 73 -4.89 10.30 -7.01
N ALA A 74 -4.50 11.26 -6.18
CA ALA A 74 -4.25 11.07 -4.76
C ALA A 74 -5.18 12.00 -3.98
N ALA A 75 -5.91 11.46 -3.00
CA ALA A 75 -6.60 12.29 -2.02
C ALA A 75 -5.68 12.39 -0.79
N PRO A 76 -5.00 13.54 -0.57
CA PRO A 76 -4.31 13.80 0.69
C PRO A 76 -5.39 14.05 1.75
N LEU A 77 -6.00 12.96 2.19
CA LEU A 77 -6.76 12.91 3.44
C LEU A 77 -5.79 13.16 4.60
N PRO A 78 -6.28 13.45 5.82
CA PRO A 78 -5.41 13.62 6.97
C PRO A 78 -4.38 12.49 7.06
N PRO A 79 -3.15 12.77 7.53
CA PRO A 79 -2.13 11.74 7.68
C PRO A 79 -2.76 10.53 8.40
N ARG A 80 -2.65 9.32 7.81
CA ARG A 80 -3.27 8.05 8.27
C ARG A 80 -4.65 7.68 7.74
N LEU A 81 -5.14 8.36 6.71
CA LEU A 81 -6.35 7.98 5.99
C LEU A 81 -6.14 8.04 4.49
N GLY A 82 -4.98 7.62 3.99
CA GLY A 82 -4.61 7.85 2.61
C GLY A 82 -5.43 7.05 1.60
N ARG A 83 -5.67 7.65 0.42
CA ARG A 83 -6.29 6.96 -0.70
C ARG A 83 -5.68 7.35 -2.02
N TRP A 84 -5.38 6.34 -2.83
CA TRP A 84 -4.70 6.47 -4.12
C TRP A 84 -5.43 5.66 -5.18
N TRP A 85 -5.39 6.17 -6.41
CA TRP A 85 -5.80 5.45 -7.60
C TRP A 85 -4.67 5.49 -8.61
N LEU A 86 -4.25 4.30 -9.02
CA LEU A 86 -3.19 4.08 -9.98
C LEU A 86 -3.77 3.42 -11.21
N GLN A 87 -3.40 3.90 -12.39
CA GLN A 87 -3.70 3.18 -13.62
C GLN A 87 -2.54 2.23 -13.90
N LEU A 88 -2.80 0.92 -13.89
CA LEU A 88 -1.80 -0.12 -14.10
C LEU A 88 -1.94 -0.75 -15.47
N GLN A 89 -0.79 -1.01 -16.11
CA GLN A 89 -0.70 -1.91 -17.26
C GLN A 89 -0.59 -3.37 -16.83
N PRO A 90 -0.90 -4.34 -17.72
CA PRO A 90 -0.67 -5.76 -17.44
C PRO A 90 0.77 -6.06 -17.01
N GLY A 91 0.94 -6.80 -15.90
CA GLY A 91 2.25 -7.16 -15.36
C GLY A 91 2.98 -6.04 -14.61
N GLU A 92 2.40 -4.84 -14.51
CA GLU A 92 3.01 -3.73 -13.79
C GLU A 92 3.03 -3.97 -12.28
N ALA A 93 4.13 -3.55 -11.65
CA ALA A 93 4.36 -3.69 -10.23
C ALA A 93 4.12 -2.37 -9.47
N VAL A 94 3.55 -2.49 -8.28
CA VAL A 94 3.34 -1.39 -7.33
C VAL A 94 3.97 -1.79 -6.01
N ARG A 95 4.80 -0.90 -5.45
CA ARG A 95 5.46 -1.10 -4.17
C ARG A 95 4.80 -0.23 -3.12
N LEU A 96 4.35 -0.86 -2.06
CA LEU A 96 3.73 -0.20 -0.91
C LEU A 96 4.64 -0.34 0.29
N ARG A 97 4.99 0.78 0.91
CA ARG A 97 5.76 0.79 2.16
C ARG A 97 5.24 1.85 3.10
N ARG A 98 5.63 1.73 4.37
CA ARG A 98 5.30 2.75 5.36
C ARG A 98 6.18 3.99 5.14
N ALA A 99 5.56 5.17 5.08
CA ALA A 99 6.30 6.42 4.91
C ALA A 99 7.08 6.81 6.19
N ARG A 100 6.57 6.46 7.38
CA ARG A 100 7.21 6.77 8.67
C ARG A 100 7.20 5.57 9.63
N PRO A 101 8.30 5.27 10.32
CA PRO A 101 8.33 4.25 11.35
C PRO A 101 7.28 4.57 12.43
N SER A 102 6.36 3.64 12.67
CA SER A 102 5.25 3.83 13.60
C SER A 102 4.82 2.48 14.15
N PRO A 103 4.66 2.35 15.48
CA PRO A 103 4.23 1.10 16.11
C PRO A 103 2.74 0.85 15.96
N ALA A 104 1.96 1.83 15.50
CA ALA A 104 0.53 1.66 15.38
C ALA A 104 0.18 0.65 14.26
N ALA A 105 -0.83 -0.16 14.55
CA ALA A 105 -1.42 -1.05 13.57
C ALA A 105 -2.12 -0.21 12.50
N GLY A 106 -1.98 -0.64 11.25
CA GLY A 106 -2.68 -0.06 10.11
C GLY A 106 -3.26 -1.17 9.25
N THR A 107 -4.37 -0.88 8.60
CA THR A 107 -4.93 -1.78 7.60
C THR A 107 -4.98 -1.08 6.26
N MET A 108 -4.83 -1.85 5.19
CA MET A 108 -5.01 -1.38 3.83
C MET A 108 -5.96 -2.30 3.08
N ARG A 109 -6.76 -1.69 2.22
CA ARG A 109 -7.65 -2.35 1.29
C ARG A 109 -7.19 -2.03 -0.12
N LEU A 110 -6.96 -3.08 -0.89
CA LEU A 110 -6.53 -3.04 -2.28
C LEU A 110 -7.65 -3.61 -3.14
N GLN A 111 -7.96 -2.95 -4.24
CA GLN A 111 -8.95 -3.43 -5.20
C GLN A 111 -8.46 -3.11 -6.61
N LEU A 112 -8.40 -4.13 -7.45
CA LEU A 112 -8.07 -3.97 -8.86
C LEU A 112 -9.34 -4.06 -9.69
N ASP A 113 -9.73 -2.94 -10.30
CA ASP A 113 -10.89 -2.85 -11.16
C ASP A 113 -10.43 -2.82 -12.63
N CYS A 114 -10.94 -3.75 -13.43
CA CYS A 114 -10.58 -3.89 -14.85
C CYS A 114 -11.69 -3.38 -15.78
N ASP A 115 -12.75 -2.81 -15.21
CA ASP A 115 -13.80 -2.16 -15.96
C ASP A 115 -13.37 -0.73 -16.31
N ALA A 116 -13.42 -0.39 -17.60
CA ALA A 116 -13.12 0.94 -18.11
C ALA A 116 -14.11 2.01 -17.61
N ALA A 117 -15.29 1.59 -17.12
CA ALA A 117 -16.29 2.47 -16.54
C ALA A 117 -15.93 2.98 -15.14
N VAL A 118 -14.84 2.50 -14.54
CA VAL A 118 -14.34 3.08 -13.28
C VAL A 118 -13.81 4.48 -13.53
N ASP A 119 -14.46 5.45 -12.90
CA ASP A 119 -14.05 6.85 -12.87
C ASP A 119 -13.51 7.18 -11.46
N PRO A 120 -12.17 7.15 -11.27
CA PRO A 120 -11.53 7.53 -10.02
C PRO A 120 -11.87 8.96 -9.57
N ALA A 121 -12.04 9.88 -10.53
CA ALA A 121 -12.36 11.27 -10.26
C ALA A 121 -13.78 11.41 -9.70
N ARG A 122 -14.73 10.60 -10.18
CA ARG A 122 -16.10 10.56 -9.62
C ARG A 122 -16.14 10.04 -8.19
N ASP A 123 -15.47 8.93 -7.86
CA ASP A 123 -15.45 8.43 -6.46
C ASP A 123 -14.70 9.41 -5.53
N TRP A 124 -13.68 10.11 -6.04
CA TRP A 124 -13.04 11.23 -5.34
C TRP A 124 -14.04 12.36 -5.08
N LEU A 125 -14.71 12.86 -6.12
CA LEU A 125 -15.66 13.97 -6.02
C LEU A 125 -16.79 13.66 -5.06
N LEU A 126 -17.41 12.48 -5.17
CA LEU A 126 -18.53 12.08 -4.31
C LEU A 126 -18.15 12.04 -2.82
N ARG A 127 -16.89 11.80 -2.49
CA ARG A 127 -16.43 11.67 -1.09
C ARG A 127 -15.67 12.88 -0.55
N ALA A 128 -15.08 13.69 -1.42
CA ALA A 128 -14.60 15.02 -1.06
C ALA A 128 -15.77 15.97 -0.78
N THR A 129 -16.91 15.80 -1.46
CA THR A 129 -18.07 16.70 -1.34
C THR A 129 -18.57 16.90 0.10
N PRO A 130 -18.78 15.85 0.93
CA PRO A 130 -19.19 16.04 2.33
C PRO A 130 -18.15 16.78 3.19
N PHE A 131 -16.85 16.57 2.93
CA PHE A 131 -15.77 17.25 3.64
C PHE A 131 -15.70 18.73 3.24
N LEU A 132 -15.75 19.02 1.93
CA LEU A 132 -15.80 20.38 1.37
C LEU A 132 -17.07 21.15 1.78
N GLN A 133 -18.20 20.47 1.92
CA GLN A 133 -19.44 21.08 2.40
C GLN A 133 -19.37 21.45 3.88
N ARG A 134 -18.69 20.65 4.72
CA ARG A 134 -18.49 20.98 6.14
C ARG A 134 -17.50 22.12 6.32
N THR A 135 -16.40 22.15 5.57
CA THR A 135 -15.43 23.25 5.65
C THR A 135 -16.03 24.55 5.14
N ARG A 136 -16.82 24.55 4.06
CA ARG A 136 -17.57 25.74 3.61
C ARG A 136 -18.55 26.30 4.64
N LYS A 137 -19.20 25.45 5.43
CA LYS A 137 -20.10 25.89 6.52
C LYS A 137 -19.37 26.38 7.77
N ALA A 138 -18.06 26.11 7.88
CA ALA A 138 -17.24 26.47 9.04
C ALA A 138 -16.34 27.70 8.79
N LEU A 139 -16.38 28.28 7.58
CA LEU A 139 -15.77 29.58 7.30
C LEU A 139 -16.78 30.69 7.64
N PRO A 140 -16.39 31.68 8.47
CA PRO A 140 -17.24 32.82 8.83
C PRO A 140 -17.50 33.75 7.64
#